data_AF-A0A7S4RVY0-F1
#
_entry.id   AF-A0A7S4RVY0-F1
#
_cell.length_a   1.000
_cell.length_b   1.000
_cell.length_c   1.000
_cell.angle_alpha   90.00
_cell.angle_beta   90.00
_cell.angle_gamma   90.00
#
_symmetry.space_group_name_H-M   'P 1'
#
loop_
_entity.id
_entity.type
_entity.pdbx_description
1 polymer ?
#
loop_
_entity_poly.entity_id
_entity_poly.type
_entity_poly.pdbx_seq_one_letter_code
_entity_poly.pdbx_strand_id
1 'polypeptide(L)'
;MHMLHESGDPDVKPNVVTYGAVIDAYAKSLERGAAARADNILANMIKLHQSDPIKNADLRPNTYVFNTVINAWAKSKEHDAASKAEEMLVAMGRLHASGIPGLKPDAFTYTAVIDAYAKSGYRGAAARADQLLDKMEAEYIAGDTDLKPNTFTYNAVINALAKSGESGAAARAERVLQNMVNRQNTGSNEDVKPTTINFNTVLDAWAKSGGGRAAAERAEEILEWMDRLNSSGNMSVKPDTISFNAVIDAWARSGDKRAPQRAEQILDHMDDLCHSGNKDVKPDTYTYNTLINAWAKSGEKGAAARAEHILSVMERRYRDGDNDFKPNTRTFTSVIDAWAKSGEPGAAQRAEHILNTMQSLYESSNDPDIRPNVHTSNAVMNACAFTRIEQDRPEALAIAFRIFDWLSSQKDMDPDAYTFTILLSVCSNLLPKEDRELRFAHAKSLFDKCCAAGYVNDYVLRKLRLTVTEDEYLSLVGYRGEALASNMPPSWVRNARFNQKGKQGRGGGGGGGGGGRWNRRRGVR
;
A
#
# COMPACT_ATOMS: atom_id res chain seq x y z
N MET A 1 19.25 30.02 -19.34
CA MET A 1 18.17 30.12 -20.36
C MET A 1 17.76 31.56 -20.60
N HIS A 2 17.12 32.25 -19.64
CA HIS A 2 16.70 33.66 -19.82
C HIS A 2 17.88 34.59 -20.14
N MET A 3 18.99 34.51 -19.38
CA MET A 3 20.19 35.31 -19.66
C MET A 3 20.83 35.05 -21.04
N LEU A 4 20.76 33.80 -21.53
CA LEU A 4 21.25 33.42 -22.87
C LEU A 4 20.30 33.87 -23.99
N HIS A 5 19.02 34.09 -23.66
CA HIS A 5 18.06 34.67 -24.57
C HIS A 5 18.21 36.20 -24.63
N GLU A 6 18.47 36.84 -23.47
CA GLU A 6 18.71 38.28 -23.35
C GLU A 6 20.05 38.74 -23.94
N SER A 7 21.08 37.89 -23.95
CA SER A 7 22.38 38.21 -24.54
C SER A 7 22.31 38.46 -26.06
N GLY A 8 21.25 37.99 -26.73
CA GLY A 8 21.00 38.26 -28.15
C GLY A 8 22.00 37.65 -29.13
N ASP A 9 22.99 36.90 -28.64
CA ASP A 9 24.00 36.24 -29.44
C ASP A 9 23.35 35.06 -30.21
N PRO A 10 23.28 35.13 -31.55
CA PRO A 10 22.61 34.13 -32.37
C PRO A 10 23.25 32.74 -32.29
N ASP A 11 24.54 32.62 -31.91
CA ASP A 11 25.24 31.33 -31.82
C ASP A 11 24.93 30.56 -30.52
N VAL A 12 24.43 31.26 -29.49
CA VAL A 12 24.06 30.67 -28.18
C VAL A 12 22.59 30.91 -27.81
N LYS A 13 21.79 31.49 -28.72
CA LYS A 13 20.35 31.75 -28.52
C LYS A 13 19.61 30.41 -28.30
N PRO A 14 18.99 30.19 -27.13
CA PRO A 14 18.27 28.95 -26.87
C PRO A 14 17.06 28.79 -27.81
N ASN A 15 16.84 27.57 -28.30
CA ASN A 15 15.68 27.21 -29.12
C ASN A 15 14.83 26.13 -28.44
N VAL A 16 13.72 25.69 -29.06
CA VAL A 16 12.83 24.66 -28.52
C VAL A 16 13.56 23.36 -28.16
N VAL A 17 14.62 23.00 -28.90
CA VAL A 17 15.44 21.80 -28.62
C VAL A 17 16.25 21.99 -27.35
N THR A 18 16.88 23.16 -27.17
CA THR A 18 17.64 23.48 -25.95
C THR A 18 16.73 23.51 -24.73
N TYR A 19 15.55 24.13 -24.83
CA TYR A 19 14.54 24.12 -23.77
C TYR A 19 14.06 22.69 -23.46
N GLY A 20 13.78 21.90 -24.50
CA GLY A 20 13.38 20.49 -24.37
C GLY A 20 14.43 19.66 -23.63
N ALA A 21 15.72 19.83 -23.94
CA ALA A 21 16.80 19.11 -23.28
C ALA A 21 16.92 19.46 -21.79
N VAL A 22 16.77 20.74 -21.43
CA VAL A 22 16.80 21.17 -20.02
C VAL A 22 15.57 20.66 -19.26
N ILE A 23 14.40 20.72 -19.88
CA ILE A 23 13.15 20.19 -19.32
C ILE A 23 13.27 18.68 -19.10
N ASP A 24 13.80 17.93 -20.07
CA ASP A 24 14.02 16.49 -19.97
C ASP A 24 15.06 16.15 -18.88
N ALA A 25 16.14 16.94 -18.76
CA ALA A 25 17.12 16.77 -17.68
C ALA A 25 16.48 16.94 -16.30
N TYR A 26 15.67 17.98 -16.09
CA TYR A 26 14.91 18.12 -14.84
C TYR A 26 13.91 16.97 -14.65
N ALA A 27 13.15 16.61 -15.68
CA ALA A 27 12.17 15.51 -15.62
C ALA A 27 12.82 14.16 -15.22
N LYS A 28 14.07 13.92 -15.63
CA LYS A 28 14.84 12.71 -15.32
C LYS A 28 15.56 12.75 -13.97
N SER A 29 15.77 13.93 -13.39
CA SER A 29 16.53 14.08 -12.14
C SER A 29 15.87 13.44 -10.90
N LEU A 30 14.54 13.18 -10.95
CA LEU A 30 13.74 12.65 -9.83
C LEU A 30 13.86 13.46 -8.52
N GLU A 31 14.44 14.65 -8.57
CA GLU A 31 14.52 15.56 -7.43
C GLU A 31 13.12 16.09 -7.08
N ARG A 32 12.89 16.35 -5.80
CA ARG A 32 11.65 16.99 -5.35
C ARG A 32 11.48 18.36 -6.03
N GLY A 33 10.29 18.63 -6.56
CA GLY A 33 10.01 19.86 -7.30
C GLY A 33 10.68 19.97 -8.67
N ALA A 34 11.27 18.88 -9.19
CA ALA A 34 11.84 18.87 -10.54
C ALA A 34 10.76 19.05 -11.62
N ALA A 35 9.58 18.45 -11.42
CA ALA A 35 8.43 18.63 -12.32
C ALA A 35 7.95 20.09 -12.34
N ALA A 36 7.86 20.73 -11.16
CA ALA A 36 7.54 22.16 -11.05
C ALA A 36 8.59 23.06 -11.73
N ARG A 37 9.87 22.71 -11.65
CA ARG A 37 10.93 23.44 -12.37
C ARG A 37 10.80 23.29 -13.88
N ALA A 38 10.58 22.06 -14.37
CA ALA A 38 10.35 21.78 -15.78
C ALA A 38 9.12 22.55 -16.32
N ASP A 39 8.03 22.57 -15.56
CA ASP A 39 6.81 23.33 -15.86
C ASP A 39 7.08 24.83 -15.98
N ASN A 40 7.76 25.43 -14.99
CA ASN A 40 8.14 26.85 -15.04
C ASN A 40 9.02 27.19 -16.26
N ILE A 41 9.92 26.30 -16.66
CA ILE A 41 10.77 26.50 -17.84
C ILE A 41 9.93 26.48 -19.13
N LEU A 42 8.97 25.56 -19.25
CA LEU A 42 8.02 25.53 -20.36
C LEU A 42 7.13 26.78 -20.40
N ALA A 43 6.58 27.20 -19.25
CA ALA A 43 5.76 28.40 -19.16
C ALA A 43 6.53 29.66 -19.62
N ASN A 44 7.80 29.79 -19.24
CA ASN A 44 8.66 30.88 -19.70
C ASN A 44 8.92 30.82 -21.22
N MET A 45 9.15 29.63 -21.78
CA MET A 45 9.32 29.45 -23.22
C MET A 45 8.07 29.90 -24.00
N ILE A 46 6.89 29.48 -23.53
CA ILE A 46 5.60 29.85 -24.13
C ILE A 46 5.40 31.37 -24.06
N LYS A 47 5.67 31.98 -22.91
CA LYS A 47 5.53 33.44 -22.71
C LYS A 47 6.43 34.24 -23.65
N LEU A 48 7.69 33.82 -23.83
CA LEU A 48 8.63 34.46 -24.76
C LEU A 48 8.18 34.31 -26.22
N HIS A 49 7.69 33.13 -26.60
CA HIS A 49 7.12 32.93 -27.94
C HIS A 49 5.89 33.81 -28.17
N GLN A 50 4.99 33.91 -27.20
CA GLN A 50 3.77 34.70 -27.29
C GLN A 50 4.03 36.22 -27.30
N SER A 51 5.10 36.71 -26.66
CA SER A 51 5.42 38.14 -26.63
C SER A 51 5.84 38.67 -28.00
N ASP A 52 6.53 37.86 -28.80
CA ASP A 52 6.93 38.21 -30.18
C ASP A 52 7.04 36.93 -31.02
N PRO A 53 5.93 36.45 -31.61
CA PRO A 53 5.89 35.19 -32.36
C PRO A 53 6.79 35.17 -33.59
N ILE A 54 7.17 36.34 -34.12
CA ILE A 54 8.02 36.48 -35.31
C ILE A 54 9.48 36.36 -34.89
N LYS A 55 9.91 37.13 -33.88
CA LYS A 55 11.30 37.13 -33.39
C LYS A 55 11.67 35.84 -32.64
N ASN A 56 10.68 35.23 -32.00
CA ASN A 56 10.83 34.03 -31.18
C ASN A 56 10.20 32.79 -31.82
N ALA A 57 10.22 32.72 -33.17
CA ALA A 57 9.72 31.56 -33.91
C ALA A 57 10.44 30.25 -33.51
N ASP A 58 11.73 30.31 -33.16
CA ASP A 58 12.55 29.15 -32.73
C ASP A 58 12.14 28.57 -31.36
N LEU A 59 11.32 29.32 -30.60
CA LEU A 59 10.77 28.91 -29.30
C LEU A 59 9.35 28.35 -29.42
N ARG A 60 8.87 28.10 -30.64
CA ARG A 60 7.53 27.53 -30.86
C ARG A 60 7.37 26.22 -30.07
N PRO A 61 6.39 26.14 -29.16
CA PRO A 61 6.14 24.92 -28.41
C PRO A 61 5.67 23.79 -29.33
N ASN A 62 6.08 22.57 -29.03
CA ASN A 62 5.67 21.37 -29.77
C ASN A 62 5.20 20.28 -28.80
N THR A 63 4.62 19.21 -29.35
CA THR A 63 4.07 18.10 -28.56
C THR A 63 5.11 17.43 -27.65
N TYR A 64 6.36 17.31 -28.10
CA TYR A 64 7.44 16.69 -27.33
C TYR A 64 7.69 17.39 -25.98
N VAL A 65 7.85 18.72 -25.98
CA VAL A 65 8.18 19.46 -24.75
C VAL A 65 7.04 19.39 -23.74
N PHE A 66 5.78 19.45 -24.19
CA PHE A 66 4.60 19.26 -23.35
C PHE A 66 4.56 17.86 -22.74
N ASN A 67 4.72 16.82 -23.56
CA ASN A 67 4.72 15.43 -23.14
C ASN A 67 5.81 15.13 -22.10
N THR A 68 6.98 15.76 -22.23
CA THR A 68 8.06 15.63 -21.24
C THR A 68 7.67 16.21 -19.88
N VAL A 69 7.04 17.40 -19.83
CA VAL A 69 6.57 17.99 -18.56
C VAL A 69 5.44 17.18 -17.94
N ILE A 70 4.46 16.73 -18.73
CA ILE A 70 3.34 15.91 -18.25
C ILE A 70 3.86 14.59 -17.66
N ASN A 71 4.80 13.92 -18.33
CA ASN A 71 5.43 12.70 -17.84
C ASN A 71 6.28 12.96 -16.57
N ALA A 72 6.92 14.13 -16.46
CA ALA A 72 7.63 14.54 -15.25
C ALA A 72 6.66 14.63 -14.06
N TRP A 73 5.50 15.27 -14.26
CA TRP A 73 4.45 15.31 -13.25
C TRP A 73 3.96 13.91 -12.88
N ALA A 74 3.66 13.05 -13.86
CA ALA A 74 3.23 11.67 -13.62
C ALA A 74 4.23 10.85 -12.76
N LYS A 75 5.53 11.14 -12.89
CA LYS A 75 6.61 10.47 -12.13
C LYS A 75 6.92 11.11 -10.78
N SER A 76 6.53 12.36 -10.56
CA SER A 76 6.91 13.14 -9.36
C SER A 76 6.35 12.60 -8.04
N LYS A 77 5.24 11.83 -8.09
CA LYS A 77 4.48 11.36 -6.90
C LYS A 77 4.05 12.50 -5.96
N GLU A 78 4.06 13.75 -6.44
CA GLU A 78 3.58 14.91 -5.70
C GLU A 78 2.04 14.91 -5.65
N HIS A 79 1.45 15.49 -4.60
CA HIS A 79 0.01 15.39 -4.36
C HIS A 79 -0.83 16.12 -5.42
N ASP A 80 -0.33 17.21 -5.97
CA ASP A 80 -0.93 18.02 -7.03
C ASP A 80 -0.51 17.59 -8.45
N ALA A 81 0.32 16.55 -8.57
CA ALA A 81 0.87 16.09 -9.85
C ALA A 81 -0.20 15.78 -10.90
N ALA A 82 -1.30 15.14 -10.50
CA ALA A 82 -2.39 14.80 -11.42
C ALA A 82 -3.11 16.06 -11.93
N SER A 83 -3.40 17.01 -11.03
CA SER A 83 -4.01 18.28 -11.40
C SER A 83 -3.11 19.09 -12.33
N LYS A 84 -1.80 19.11 -12.06
CA LYS A 84 -0.82 19.81 -12.92
C LYS A 84 -0.65 19.16 -14.29
N ALA A 85 -0.60 17.84 -14.35
CA ALA A 85 -0.59 17.10 -15.61
C ALA A 85 -1.83 17.42 -16.46
N GLU A 86 -3.02 17.49 -15.84
CA GLU A 86 -4.25 17.82 -16.56
C GLU A 86 -4.32 19.30 -16.98
N GLU A 87 -3.90 20.24 -16.12
CA GLU A 87 -3.76 21.66 -16.48
C GLU A 87 -2.91 21.83 -17.75
N MET A 88 -1.83 21.06 -17.87
CA MET A 88 -0.94 21.08 -19.02
C MET A 88 -1.59 20.51 -20.28
N LEU A 89 -2.37 19.42 -20.17
CA LEU A 89 -3.18 18.90 -21.28
C LEU A 89 -4.21 19.93 -21.78
N VAL A 90 -4.88 20.63 -20.86
CA VAL A 90 -5.83 21.70 -21.21
C VAL A 90 -5.12 22.88 -21.88
N ALA A 91 -3.95 23.28 -21.37
CA ALA A 91 -3.15 24.34 -21.97
C ALA A 91 -2.70 23.97 -23.39
N MET A 92 -2.23 22.74 -23.59
CA MET A 92 -1.85 22.20 -24.90
C MET A 92 -3.02 22.23 -25.90
N GLY A 93 -4.22 21.82 -25.46
CA GLY A 93 -5.43 21.87 -26.30
C GLY A 93 -5.84 23.29 -26.70
N ARG A 94 -5.73 24.26 -25.79
CA ARG A 94 -6.02 25.68 -26.09
C ARG A 94 -5.02 26.25 -27.10
N LEU A 95 -3.74 25.93 -26.93
CA LEU A 95 -2.69 26.39 -27.85
C LEU A 95 -2.81 25.73 -29.23
N HIS A 96 -3.18 24.45 -29.29
CA HIS A 96 -3.54 23.78 -30.55
C HIS A 96 -4.70 24.50 -31.25
N ALA A 97 -5.79 24.79 -30.53
CA ALA A 97 -6.95 25.50 -31.07
C ALA A 97 -6.63 26.93 -31.53
N SER A 98 -5.60 27.57 -30.97
CA SER A 98 -5.10 28.87 -31.42
C SER A 98 -4.31 28.82 -32.74
N GLY A 99 -4.05 27.62 -33.28
CA GLY A 99 -3.41 27.42 -34.58
C GLY A 99 -1.90 27.27 -34.53
N ILE A 100 -1.29 26.92 -33.38
CA ILE A 100 0.15 26.66 -33.29
C ILE A 100 0.48 25.37 -34.07
N PRO A 101 1.25 25.44 -35.18
CA PRO A 101 1.55 24.27 -36.00
C PRO A 101 2.43 23.27 -35.24
N GLY A 102 2.10 21.98 -35.32
CA GLY A 102 2.90 20.91 -34.70
C GLY A 102 2.69 20.74 -33.20
N LEU A 103 1.69 21.41 -32.62
CA LEU A 103 1.28 21.23 -31.24
C LEU A 103 -0.14 20.66 -31.21
N LYS A 104 -0.28 19.41 -30.79
CA LYS A 104 -1.57 18.72 -30.68
C LYS A 104 -1.47 17.60 -29.62
N PRO A 105 -2.44 17.49 -28.69
CA PRO A 105 -2.52 16.33 -27.80
C PRO A 105 -2.64 15.03 -28.57
N ASP A 106 -1.87 14.03 -28.17
CA ASP A 106 -1.84 12.70 -28.77
C ASP A 106 -2.12 11.60 -27.71
N ALA A 107 -2.15 10.33 -28.14
CA ALA A 107 -2.36 9.20 -27.26
C ALA A 107 -1.35 9.14 -26.09
N PHE A 108 -0.10 9.57 -26.32
CA PHE A 108 0.92 9.64 -25.27
C PHE A 108 0.56 10.70 -24.22
N THR A 109 0.12 11.87 -24.67
CA THR A 109 -0.31 12.99 -23.81
C THR A 109 -1.39 12.54 -22.85
N TYR A 110 -2.49 11.96 -23.37
CA TYR A 110 -3.61 11.47 -22.56
C TYR A 110 -3.18 10.35 -21.60
N THR A 111 -2.40 9.38 -22.10
CA THR A 111 -1.90 8.26 -21.28
C THR A 111 -1.06 8.75 -20.10
N ALA A 112 -0.20 9.76 -20.30
CA ALA A 112 0.63 10.32 -19.24
C ALA A 112 -0.19 11.04 -18.16
N VAL A 113 -1.28 11.73 -18.53
CA VAL A 113 -2.20 12.34 -17.56
C VAL A 113 -2.96 11.27 -16.77
N ILE A 114 -3.46 10.23 -17.43
CA ILE A 114 -4.14 9.11 -16.76
C ILE A 114 -3.18 8.42 -15.77
N ASP A 115 -1.93 8.19 -16.17
CA ASP A 115 -0.90 7.62 -15.30
C ASP A 115 -0.55 8.53 -14.11
N ALA A 116 -0.56 9.85 -14.30
CA ALA A 116 -0.44 10.81 -13.20
C ALA A 116 -1.58 10.66 -12.19
N TYR A 117 -2.82 10.53 -12.66
CA TYR A 117 -3.97 10.23 -11.79
C TYR A 117 -3.78 8.90 -11.04
N ALA A 118 -3.37 7.84 -11.75
CA ALA A 118 -3.14 6.52 -11.15
C ALA A 118 -2.09 6.53 -10.03
N LYS A 119 -1.09 7.42 -10.11
CA LYS A 119 0.03 7.52 -9.16
C LYS A 119 -0.16 8.56 -8.06
N SER A 120 -1.10 9.49 -8.22
CA SER A 120 -1.32 10.60 -7.28
C SER A 120 -2.01 10.22 -5.96
N GLY A 121 -2.76 9.11 -5.94
CA GLY A 121 -3.65 8.79 -4.81
C GLY A 121 -4.85 9.74 -4.67
N TYR A 122 -5.13 10.56 -5.70
CA TYR A 122 -6.26 11.48 -5.74
C TYR A 122 -7.60 10.75 -5.63
N ARG A 123 -8.49 11.25 -4.75
CA ARG A 123 -9.86 10.72 -4.62
C ARG A 123 -10.66 11.09 -5.87
N GLY A 124 -11.17 10.11 -6.60
CA GLY A 124 -11.79 10.31 -7.90
C GLY A 124 -10.85 10.09 -9.09
N ALA A 125 -9.61 9.62 -8.86
CA ALA A 125 -8.67 9.27 -9.92
C ALA A 125 -9.28 8.25 -10.92
N ALA A 126 -10.07 7.29 -10.43
CA ALA A 126 -10.79 6.34 -11.26
C ALA A 126 -11.82 7.02 -12.17
N ALA A 127 -12.63 7.93 -11.64
CA ALA A 127 -13.62 8.67 -12.43
C ALA A 127 -12.95 9.57 -13.49
N ARG A 128 -11.82 10.22 -13.14
CA ARG A 128 -11.05 11.02 -14.10
C ARG A 128 -10.39 10.17 -15.19
N ALA A 129 -9.85 9.01 -14.84
CA ALA A 129 -9.28 8.09 -15.82
C ALA A 129 -10.31 7.62 -16.85
N ASP A 130 -11.52 7.23 -16.42
CA ASP A 130 -12.61 6.85 -17.33
C ASP A 130 -13.01 8.04 -18.24
N GLN A 131 -13.19 9.24 -17.68
CA GLN A 131 -13.55 10.43 -18.46
C GLN A 131 -12.50 10.78 -19.53
N LEU A 132 -11.22 10.64 -19.20
CA LEU A 132 -10.13 10.89 -20.15
C LEU A 132 -10.08 9.83 -21.25
N LEU A 133 -10.33 8.56 -20.92
CA LEU A 133 -10.43 7.48 -21.91
C LEU A 133 -11.64 7.68 -22.82
N ASP A 134 -12.82 7.97 -22.28
CA ASP A 134 -14.04 8.21 -23.05
C ASP A 134 -13.87 9.38 -24.02
N LYS A 135 -13.24 10.46 -23.56
CA LYS A 135 -12.92 11.61 -24.41
C LYS A 135 -11.96 11.24 -25.54
N MET A 136 -10.89 10.52 -25.22
CA MET A 136 -9.90 10.06 -26.19
C MET A 136 -10.53 9.12 -27.24
N GLU A 137 -11.40 8.21 -26.82
CA GLU A 137 -12.15 7.32 -27.72
C GLU A 137 -13.13 8.09 -28.62
N ALA A 138 -13.85 9.07 -28.06
CA ALA A 138 -14.77 9.90 -28.83
C ALA A 138 -14.06 10.74 -29.90
N GLU A 139 -12.92 11.34 -29.58
CA GLU A 139 -12.11 12.12 -30.53
C GLU A 139 -11.50 11.21 -31.62
N TYR A 140 -11.06 9.99 -31.27
CA TYR A 140 -10.62 9.00 -32.25
C TYR A 140 -11.74 8.58 -33.21
N ILE A 141 -12.93 8.27 -32.69
CA ILE A 141 -14.10 7.93 -33.51
C ILE A 141 -14.52 9.09 -34.40
N ALA A 142 -14.34 10.34 -33.95
CA ALA A 142 -14.59 11.54 -34.73
C ALA A 142 -13.55 11.79 -35.85
N GLY A 143 -12.52 10.95 -35.96
CA GLY A 143 -11.54 10.96 -37.04
C GLY A 143 -10.12 11.36 -36.63
N ASP A 144 -9.86 11.59 -35.34
CA ASP A 144 -8.52 11.92 -34.86
C ASP A 144 -7.66 10.67 -34.64
N THR A 145 -6.92 10.26 -35.67
CA THR A 145 -6.08 9.06 -35.62
C THR A 145 -4.93 9.12 -34.61
N ASP A 146 -4.49 10.32 -34.20
CA ASP A 146 -3.39 10.50 -33.23
C ASP A 146 -3.84 10.15 -31.79
N LEU A 147 -5.14 10.06 -31.56
CA LEU A 147 -5.78 9.75 -30.29
C LEU A 147 -6.25 8.31 -30.17
N LYS A 148 -5.80 7.42 -31.05
CA LYS A 148 -6.11 5.99 -30.98
C LYS A 148 -5.61 5.39 -29.64
N PRO A 149 -6.49 4.86 -28.76
CA PRO A 149 -6.05 4.23 -27.53
C PRO A 149 -5.25 2.97 -27.83
N ASN A 150 -4.17 2.78 -27.07
CA ASN A 150 -3.29 1.64 -27.19
C ASN A 150 -3.16 0.90 -25.85
N THR A 151 -2.36 -0.16 -25.84
CA THR A 151 -2.12 -1.00 -24.66
C THR A 151 -1.69 -0.21 -23.41
N PHE A 152 -0.88 0.84 -23.57
CA PHE A 152 -0.43 1.68 -22.45
C PHE A 152 -1.58 2.51 -21.87
N THR A 153 -2.46 3.04 -22.71
CA THR A 153 -3.64 3.81 -22.28
C THR A 153 -4.55 2.96 -21.41
N TYR A 154 -4.93 1.76 -21.88
CA TYR A 154 -5.77 0.84 -21.10
C TYR A 154 -5.10 0.40 -19.80
N ASN A 155 -3.80 0.13 -19.82
CA ASN A 155 -3.06 -0.20 -18.62
C ASN A 155 -3.09 0.93 -17.58
N ALA A 156 -2.91 2.19 -18.03
CA ALA A 156 -2.97 3.35 -17.14
C ALA A 156 -4.36 3.50 -16.49
N VAL A 157 -5.44 3.28 -17.25
CA VAL A 157 -6.83 3.32 -16.74
C VAL A 157 -7.08 2.19 -15.73
N ILE A 158 -6.72 0.95 -16.07
CA ILE A 158 -6.86 -0.21 -15.17
C ILE A 158 -6.08 0.03 -13.86
N ASN A 159 -4.86 0.57 -13.94
CA ASN A 159 -4.04 0.91 -12.79
C ASN A 159 -4.67 2.04 -11.93
N ALA A 160 -5.25 3.07 -12.56
CA ALA A 160 -5.97 4.12 -11.85
C ALA A 160 -7.20 3.57 -11.10
N LEU A 161 -7.97 2.70 -11.74
CA LEU A 161 -9.10 2.01 -11.14
C LEU A 161 -8.65 1.13 -9.97
N ALA A 162 -7.66 0.28 -10.17
CA ALA A 162 -7.13 -0.64 -9.17
C ALA A 162 -6.61 0.07 -7.90
N LYS A 163 -5.95 1.23 -8.07
CA LYS A 163 -5.38 1.99 -6.95
C LYS A 163 -6.33 2.97 -6.27
N SER A 164 -7.48 3.25 -6.87
CA SER A 164 -8.44 4.23 -6.34
C SER A 164 -9.02 3.85 -4.98
N GLY A 165 -9.16 2.55 -4.70
CA GLY A 165 -9.89 2.04 -3.55
C GLY A 165 -11.39 2.38 -3.56
N GLU A 166 -11.91 2.87 -4.69
CA GLU A 166 -13.34 3.19 -4.84
C GLU A 166 -14.17 1.90 -4.92
N SER A 167 -15.38 1.94 -4.35
CA SER A 167 -16.32 0.81 -4.43
C SER A 167 -16.67 0.52 -5.89
N GLY A 168 -16.56 -0.75 -6.30
CA GLY A 168 -16.83 -1.17 -7.68
C GLY A 168 -15.71 -0.85 -8.68
N ALA A 169 -14.59 -0.27 -8.24
CA ALA A 169 -13.46 0.00 -9.12
C ALA A 169 -12.83 -1.27 -9.71
N ALA A 170 -12.77 -2.36 -8.94
CA ALA A 170 -12.31 -3.67 -9.43
C ALA A 170 -13.17 -4.19 -10.60
N ALA A 171 -14.49 -4.12 -10.48
CA ALA A 171 -15.42 -4.51 -11.55
C ALA A 171 -15.32 -3.59 -12.77
N ARG A 172 -15.07 -2.28 -12.58
CA ARG A 172 -14.76 -1.36 -13.68
C ARG A 172 -13.45 -1.72 -14.38
N ALA A 173 -12.39 -2.00 -13.62
CA ALA A 173 -11.10 -2.41 -14.16
C ALA A 173 -11.22 -3.70 -14.98
N GLU A 174 -12.00 -4.66 -14.48
CA GLU A 174 -12.33 -5.89 -15.21
C GLU A 174 -13.09 -5.62 -16.51
N ARG A 175 -14.08 -4.72 -16.51
CA ARG A 175 -14.79 -4.32 -17.75
C ARG A 175 -13.85 -3.70 -18.78
N VAL A 176 -12.91 -2.86 -18.35
CA VAL A 176 -11.90 -2.28 -19.25
C VAL A 176 -11.00 -3.38 -19.84
N LEU A 177 -10.61 -4.37 -19.03
CA LEU A 177 -9.84 -5.52 -19.49
C LEU A 177 -10.63 -6.39 -20.47
N GLN A 178 -11.92 -6.66 -20.23
CA GLN A 178 -12.79 -7.38 -21.16
C GLN A 178 -12.90 -6.64 -22.50
N ASN A 179 -13.06 -5.32 -22.48
CA ASN A 179 -13.08 -4.50 -23.69
C ASN A 179 -11.75 -4.63 -24.46
N MET A 180 -10.62 -4.65 -23.76
CA MET A 180 -9.29 -4.82 -24.33
C MET A 180 -9.14 -6.18 -25.05
N VAL A 181 -9.59 -7.27 -24.41
CA VAL A 181 -9.57 -8.62 -24.98
C VAL A 181 -10.51 -8.72 -26.19
N ASN A 182 -11.71 -8.15 -26.11
CA ASN A 182 -12.67 -8.14 -27.21
C ASN A 182 -12.11 -7.42 -28.44
N ARG A 183 -11.47 -6.25 -28.26
CA ARG A 183 -10.86 -5.48 -29.35
C ARG A 183 -9.69 -6.21 -30.02
N GLN A 184 -8.90 -6.97 -29.25
CA GLN A 184 -7.86 -7.84 -29.81
C GLN A 184 -8.49 -8.95 -30.66
N ASN A 185 -9.52 -9.64 -30.14
CA ASN A 185 -10.15 -10.77 -30.82
C ASN A 185 -10.87 -10.38 -32.11
N THR A 186 -11.49 -9.19 -32.17
CA THR A 186 -12.17 -8.70 -33.36
C THR A 186 -11.22 -8.11 -34.41
N GLY A 187 -9.91 -8.02 -34.12
CA GLY A 187 -8.92 -7.35 -34.97
C GLY A 187 -9.18 -5.86 -35.15
N SER A 188 -10.07 -5.26 -34.35
CA SER A 188 -10.50 -3.86 -34.53
C SER A 188 -9.41 -2.85 -34.13
N ASN A 189 -8.43 -3.27 -33.33
CA ASN A 189 -7.29 -2.44 -32.97
C ASN A 189 -6.03 -3.29 -32.71
N GLU A 190 -5.13 -3.39 -33.68
CA GLU A 190 -3.87 -4.14 -33.57
C GLU A 190 -2.92 -3.63 -32.47
N ASP A 191 -3.09 -2.37 -32.02
CA ASP A 191 -2.26 -1.72 -30.99
C ASP A 191 -2.72 -2.06 -29.55
N VAL A 192 -3.82 -2.81 -29.43
CA VAL A 192 -4.42 -3.22 -28.16
C VAL A 192 -4.23 -4.73 -27.98
N LYS A 193 -3.29 -5.08 -27.10
CA LYS A 193 -2.98 -6.46 -26.74
C LYS A 193 -2.96 -6.60 -25.22
N PRO A 194 -3.93 -7.32 -24.62
CA PRO A 194 -3.90 -7.61 -23.19
C PRO A 194 -2.64 -8.39 -22.85
N THR A 195 -2.08 -8.06 -21.70
CA THR A 195 -0.86 -8.67 -21.17
C THR A 195 -1.11 -9.24 -19.78
N THR A 196 -0.23 -10.14 -19.32
CA THR A 196 -0.20 -10.61 -17.93
C THR A 196 -0.23 -9.46 -16.91
N ILE A 197 0.39 -8.31 -17.21
CA ILE A 197 0.37 -7.11 -16.34
C ILE A 197 -1.07 -6.59 -16.16
N ASN A 198 -1.86 -6.52 -17.23
CA ASN A 198 -3.23 -6.00 -17.17
C ASN A 198 -4.10 -6.90 -16.28
N PHE A 199 -3.97 -8.21 -16.45
CA PHE A 199 -4.68 -9.20 -15.63
C PHE A 199 -4.23 -9.18 -14.18
N ASN A 200 -2.92 -9.20 -13.91
CA ASN A 200 -2.38 -9.12 -12.56
C ASN A 200 -2.85 -7.84 -11.83
N THR A 201 -2.99 -6.73 -12.55
CA THR A 201 -3.52 -5.48 -11.98
C THR A 201 -5.00 -5.59 -11.62
N VAL A 202 -5.82 -6.27 -12.43
CA VAL A 202 -7.24 -6.53 -12.12
C VAL A 202 -7.40 -7.52 -10.98
N LEU A 203 -6.58 -8.59 -10.94
CA LEU A 203 -6.56 -9.56 -9.84
C LEU A 203 -6.20 -8.87 -8.51
N ASP A 204 -5.17 -8.03 -8.51
CA ASP A 204 -4.77 -7.23 -7.34
C ASP A 204 -5.90 -6.27 -6.89
N ALA A 205 -6.62 -5.67 -7.85
CA ALA A 205 -7.78 -4.82 -7.56
C ALA A 205 -8.91 -5.59 -6.87
N TRP A 206 -9.22 -6.80 -7.35
CA TRP A 206 -10.22 -7.68 -6.72
C TRP A 206 -9.78 -8.13 -5.33
N ALA A 207 -8.52 -8.54 -5.16
CA ALA A 207 -7.96 -8.93 -3.85
C ALA A 207 -8.08 -7.81 -2.81
N LYS A 208 -7.89 -6.54 -3.23
CA LYS A 208 -7.95 -5.35 -2.37
C LYS A 208 -9.34 -4.71 -2.27
N SER A 209 -10.32 -5.18 -3.03
CA SER A 209 -11.67 -4.58 -3.11
C SER A 209 -12.49 -4.67 -1.83
N GLY A 210 -12.16 -5.62 -0.94
CA GLY A 210 -12.95 -5.89 0.27
C GLY A 210 -14.30 -6.58 0.00
N GLY A 211 -14.55 -7.10 -1.20
CA GLY A 211 -15.78 -7.81 -1.57
C GLY A 211 -15.93 -9.21 -0.96
N GLY A 212 -15.12 -9.57 0.03
CA GLY A 212 -15.18 -10.85 0.75
C GLY A 212 -15.00 -12.06 -0.17
N ARG A 213 -15.79 -13.11 0.08
CA ARG A 213 -15.80 -14.35 -0.73
C ARG A 213 -16.04 -14.10 -2.22
N ALA A 214 -17.02 -13.26 -2.57
CA ALA A 214 -17.36 -13.00 -3.96
C ALA A 214 -16.17 -12.40 -4.74
N ALA A 215 -15.39 -11.52 -4.12
CA ALA A 215 -14.18 -11.00 -4.74
C ALA A 215 -13.09 -12.07 -4.97
N ALA A 216 -12.96 -13.03 -4.06
CA ALA A 216 -12.01 -14.14 -4.21
C ALA A 216 -12.44 -15.12 -5.31
N GLU A 217 -13.73 -15.46 -5.39
CA GLU A 217 -14.29 -16.29 -6.46
C GLU A 217 -14.11 -15.60 -7.83
N ARG A 218 -14.36 -14.29 -7.92
CA ARG A 218 -14.07 -13.52 -9.15
C ARG A 218 -12.58 -13.51 -9.52
N ALA A 219 -11.68 -13.44 -8.54
CA ALA A 219 -10.24 -13.51 -8.81
C ALA A 219 -9.85 -14.89 -9.38
N GLU A 220 -10.39 -15.99 -8.86
CA GLU A 220 -10.21 -17.33 -9.45
C GLU A 220 -10.74 -17.40 -10.89
N GLU A 221 -11.95 -16.92 -11.14
CA GLU A 221 -12.55 -16.94 -12.49
C GLU A 221 -11.72 -16.15 -13.51
N ILE A 222 -11.08 -15.05 -13.08
CA ILE A 222 -10.18 -14.26 -13.92
C ILE A 222 -8.87 -15.02 -14.19
N LEU A 223 -8.32 -15.73 -13.21
CA LEU A 223 -7.14 -16.58 -13.41
C LEU A 223 -7.43 -17.72 -14.39
N GLU A 224 -8.59 -18.38 -14.28
CA GLU A 224 -9.04 -19.38 -15.26
C GLU A 224 -9.24 -18.75 -16.64
N TRP A 225 -9.74 -17.52 -16.70
CA TRP A 225 -9.88 -16.80 -17.97
C TRP A 225 -8.52 -16.51 -18.61
N MET A 226 -7.50 -16.15 -17.84
CA MET A 226 -6.12 -16.02 -18.33
C MET A 226 -5.62 -17.33 -18.91
N ASP A 227 -5.78 -18.44 -18.19
CA ASP A 227 -5.33 -19.75 -18.62
C ASP A 227 -6.00 -20.20 -19.93
N ARG A 228 -7.32 -19.96 -20.07
CA ARG A 228 -8.04 -20.20 -21.32
C ARG A 228 -7.50 -19.36 -22.49
N LEU A 229 -7.22 -18.08 -22.27
CA LEU A 229 -6.67 -17.21 -23.31
C LEU A 229 -5.27 -17.67 -23.73
N ASN A 230 -4.39 -17.98 -22.78
CA ASN A 230 -3.08 -18.53 -23.05
C ASN A 230 -3.16 -19.83 -23.88
N SER A 231 -4.00 -20.77 -23.43
CA SER A 231 -4.21 -22.06 -24.09
C SER A 231 -4.79 -21.92 -25.50
N SER A 232 -5.56 -20.86 -25.77
CA SER A 232 -6.09 -20.54 -27.11
C SER A 232 -5.06 -19.90 -28.06
N GLY A 233 -3.80 -19.71 -27.62
CA GLY A 233 -2.72 -19.16 -28.43
C GLY A 233 -2.30 -17.72 -28.08
N ASN A 234 -2.92 -17.09 -27.07
CA ASN A 234 -2.58 -15.74 -26.64
C ASN A 234 -1.40 -15.73 -25.65
N MET A 235 -0.19 -15.92 -26.17
CA MET A 235 1.03 -16.04 -25.38
C MET A 235 1.38 -14.80 -24.53
N SER A 236 0.79 -13.62 -24.82
CA SER A 236 0.96 -12.43 -23.99
C SER A 236 0.19 -12.46 -22.67
N VAL A 237 -0.72 -13.43 -22.48
CA VAL A 237 -1.58 -13.58 -21.30
C VAL A 237 -1.26 -14.89 -20.58
N LYS A 238 0.01 -15.16 -20.32
CA LYS A 238 0.42 -16.34 -19.56
C LYS A 238 0.28 -16.09 -18.06
N PRO A 239 -0.48 -16.91 -17.30
CA PRO A 239 -0.46 -16.86 -15.83
C PRO A 239 0.96 -17.07 -15.29
N ASP A 240 1.34 -16.25 -14.31
CA ASP A 240 2.64 -16.32 -13.63
C ASP A 240 2.46 -16.39 -12.10
N THR A 241 3.58 -16.52 -11.37
CA THR A 241 3.58 -16.51 -9.90
C THR A 241 2.82 -15.32 -9.31
N ILE A 242 2.85 -14.14 -9.96
CA ILE A 242 2.13 -12.94 -9.52
C ILE A 242 0.61 -13.14 -9.67
N SER A 243 0.14 -13.73 -10.78
CA SER A 243 -1.28 -14.04 -11.00
C SER A 243 -1.85 -14.92 -9.89
N PHE A 244 -1.16 -16.03 -9.59
CA PHE A 244 -1.59 -16.96 -8.53
C PHE A 244 -1.51 -16.31 -7.14
N ASN A 245 -0.44 -15.59 -6.84
CA ASN A 245 -0.26 -14.87 -5.58
C ASN A 245 -1.40 -13.87 -5.33
N ALA A 246 -1.89 -13.19 -6.37
CA ALA A 246 -3.02 -12.27 -6.26
C ALA A 246 -4.33 -12.98 -5.88
N VAL A 247 -4.59 -14.17 -6.44
CA VAL A 247 -5.76 -14.99 -6.09
C VAL A 247 -5.66 -15.53 -4.66
N ILE A 248 -4.48 -16.00 -4.24
CA ILE A 248 -4.23 -16.44 -2.86
C ILE A 248 -4.44 -15.27 -1.88
N ASP A 249 -3.96 -14.07 -2.21
CA ASP A 249 -4.20 -12.87 -1.37
C ASP A 249 -5.70 -12.49 -1.33
N ALA A 250 -6.43 -12.66 -2.44
CA ALA A 250 -7.87 -12.44 -2.47
C ALA A 250 -8.61 -13.37 -1.50
N TRP A 251 -8.27 -14.67 -1.48
CA TRP A 251 -8.80 -15.61 -0.48
C TRP A 251 -8.39 -15.23 0.94
N ALA A 252 -7.10 -14.93 1.17
CA ALA A 252 -6.59 -14.53 2.49
C ALA A 252 -7.27 -13.27 3.06
N ARG A 253 -7.84 -12.42 2.20
CA ARG A 253 -8.59 -11.21 2.56
C ARG A 253 -10.10 -11.39 2.57
N SER A 254 -10.62 -12.49 2.02
CA SER A 254 -12.05 -12.74 1.86
C SER A 254 -12.82 -12.84 3.18
N GLY A 255 -12.14 -13.24 4.26
CA GLY A 255 -12.77 -13.59 5.53
C GLY A 255 -13.62 -14.87 5.46
N ASP A 256 -13.59 -15.61 4.34
CA ASP A 256 -14.27 -16.90 4.22
C ASP A 256 -13.55 -17.95 5.08
N LYS A 257 -14.30 -18.82 5.74
CA LYS A 257 -13.73 -19.86 6.60
C LYS A 257 -12.90 -20.87 5.81
N ARG A 258 -13.26 -21.11 4.55
CA ARG A 258 -12.55 -22.05 3.64
C ARG A 258 -11.39 -21.38 2.90
N ALA A 259 -11.15 -20.09 3.14
CA ALA A 259 -10.07 -19.34 2.51
C ALA A 259 -8.69 -20.03 2.63
N PRO A 260 -8.25 -20.51 3.82
CA PRO A 260 -6.95 -21.17 3.90
C PRO A 260 -6.90 -22.47 3.09
N GLN A 261 -7.95 -23.29 3.07
CA GLN A 261 -7.97 -24.52 2.28
C GLN A 261 -7.98 -24.24 0.77
N ARG A 262 -8.73 -23.21 0.32
CA ARG A 262 -8.69 -22.79 -1.08
C ARG A 262 -7.30 -22.26 -1.45
N ALA A 263 -6.69 -21.45 -0.59
CA ALA A 263 -5.33 -20.98 -0.78
C ALA A 263 -4.31 -22.13 -0.87
N GLU A 264 -4.44 -23.18 -0.05
CA GLU A 264 -3.61 -24.39 -0.17
C GLU A 264 -3.85 -25.12 -1.48
N GLN A 265 -5.10 -25.33 -1.90
CA GLN A 265 -5.41 -25.99 -3.18
C GLN A 265 -4.83 -25.24 -4.38
N ILE A 266 -4.83 -23.90 -4.34
CA ILE A 266 -4.21 -23.08 -5.38
C ILE A 266 -2.69 -23.25 -5.36
N LEU A 267 -2.06 -23.29 -4.18
CA LEU A 267 -0.62 -23.54 -4.05
C LEU A 267 -0.24 -24.94 -4.56
N ASP A 268 -1.00 -25.97 -4.20
CA ASP A 268 -0.78 -27.34 -4.69
C ASP A 268 -0.85 -27.39 -6.22
N HIS A 269 -1.82 -26.66 -6.81
CA HIS A 269 -1.91 -26.53 -8.26
C HIS A 269 -0.71 -25.80 -8.88
N MET A 270 -0.18 -24.75 -8.23
CA MET A 270 1.07 -24.10 -8.67
C MET A 270 2.25 -25.06 -8.64
N ASP A 271 2.37 -25.85 -7.57
CA ASP A 271 3.41 -26.86 -7.43
C ASP A 271 3.27 -27.92 -8.56
N ASP A 272 2.08 -28.44 -8.84
CA ASP A 272 1.84 -29.39 -9.93
C ASP A 272 2.22 -28.82 -11.31
N LEU A 273 1.87 -27.57 -11.58
CA LEU A 273 2.26 -26.87 -12.80
C LEU A 273 3.78 -26.67 -12.90
N CYS A 274 4.44 -26.35 -11.78
CA CYS A 274 5.89 -26.24 -11.73
C CYS A 274 6.58 -27.59 -11.99
N HIS A 275 6.10 -28.67 -11.38
CA HIS A 275 6.65 -30.03 -11.58
C HIS A 275 6.42 -30.57 -13.00
N SER A 276 5.33 -30.16 -13.65
CA SER A 276 5.07 -30.48 -15.06
C SER A 276 5.87 -29.61 -16.06
N GLY A 277 6.71 -28.70 -15.56
CA GLY A 277 7.70 -27.96 -16.35
C GLY A 277 7.41 -26.47 -16.53
N ASN A 278 6.28 -25.96 -16.02
CA ASN A 278 5.98 -24.52 -16.08
C ASN A 278 6.66 -23.75 -14.94
N LYS A 279 7.93 -23.39 -15.12
CA LYS A 279 8.71 -22.66 -14.11
C LYS A 279 8.20 -21.25 -13.81
N ASP A 280 7.40 -20.66 -14.69
CA ASP A 280 6.90 -19.28 -14.54
C ASP A 280 5.83 -19.14 -13.45
N VAL A 281 5.30 -20.26 -12.94
CA VAL A 281 4.32 -20.30 -11.84
C VAL A 281 4.91 -20.89 -10.56
N LYS A 282 6.24 -21.04 -10.49
CA LYS A 282 6.92 -21.59 -9.32
C LYS A 282 6.55 -20.76 -8.06
N PRO A 283 6.03 -21.40 -7.00
CA PRO A 283 5.78 -20.73 -5.73
C PRO A 283 7.06 -20.13 -5.15
N ASP A 284 6.92 -18.96 -4.53
CA ASP A 284 8.03 -18.25 -3.90
C ASP A 284 7.73 -17.92 -2.43
N THR A 285 8.69 -17.28 -1.76
CA THR A 285 8.56 -16.82 -0.37
C THR A 285 7.33 -15.93 -0.17
N TYR A 286 6.90 -15.16 -1.18
CA TYR A 286 5.69 -14.35 -1.10
C TYR A 286 4.43 -15.23 -1.11
N THR A 287 4.38 -16.26 -1.97
CA THR A 287 3.28 -17.24 -2.02
C THR A 287 3.04 -17.86 -0.64
N TYR A 288 4.10 -18.40 -0.03
CA TYR A 288 4.00 -19.05 1.27
C TYR A 288 3.66 -18.07 2.40
N ASN A 289 4.24 -16.86 2.39
CA ASN A 289 3.89 -15.82 3.37
C ASN A 289 2.40 -15.44 3.29
N THR A 290 1.85 -15.39 2.08
CA THR A 290 0.42 -15.10 1.87
C THR A 290 -0.46 -16.22 2.39
N LEU A 291 -0.06 -17.48 2.17
CA LEU A 291 -0.75 -18.66 2.69
C LEU A 291 -0.71 -18.74 4.23
N ILE A 292 0.46 -18.53 4.84
CA ILE A 292 0.62 -18.49 6.31
C ILE A 292 -0.31 -17.41 6.90
N ASN A 293 -0.38 -16.24 6.27
CA ASN A 293 -1.26 -15.16 6.69
C ASN A 293 -2.75 -15.50 6.51
N ALA A 294 -3.12 -16.31 5.50
CA ALA A 294 -4.48 -16.82 5.33
C ALA A 294 -4.86 -17.74 6.51
N TRP A 295 -4.00 -18.67 6.87
CA TRP A 295 -4.17 -19.53 8.06
C TRP A 295 -4.22 -18.71 9.35
N ALA A 296 -3.32 -17.75 9.54
CA ALA A 296 -3.29 -16.89 10.72
C ALA A 296 -4.59 -16.10 10.94
N LYS A 297 -5.34 -15.81 9.87
CA LYS A 297 -6.60 -15.05 9.91
C LYS A 297 -7.85 -15.91 9.95
N SER A 298 -7.77 -17.20 9.63
CA SER A 298 -8.96 -18.06 9.53
C SER A 298 -9.65 -18.31 10.86
N GLY A 299 -8.89 -18.26 11.96
CA GLY A 299 -9.39 -18.60 13.30
C GLY A 299 -9.80 -20.06 13.45
N GLU A 300 -9.46 -20.91 12.50
CA GLU A 300 -9.73 -22.34 12.57
C GLU A 300 -8.84 -23.03 13.60
N LYS A 301 -9.38 -24.08 14.24
CA LYS A 301 -8.61 -24.90 15.17
C LYS A 301 -7.48 -25.62 14.41
N GLY A 302 -6.26 -25.54 14.92
CA GLY A 302 -5.07 -26.08 14.28
C GLY A 302 -4.46 -25.17 13.22
N ALA A 303 -5.02 -23.98 12.98
CA ALA A 303 -4.49 -23.04 11.99
C ALA A 303 -3.05 -22.61 12.30
N ALA A 304 -2.70 -22.41 13.57
CA ALA A 304 -1.33 -22.08 13.98
C ALA A 304 -0.36 -23.24 13.75
N ALA A 305 -0.74 -24.46 14.11
CA ALA A 305 0.06 -25.65 13.83
C ALA A 305 0.26 -25.87 12.33
N ARG A 306 -0.76 -25.56 11.51
CA ARG A 306 -0.67 -25.63 10.06
C ARG A 306 0.25 -24.57 9.48
N ALA A 307 0.15 -23.32 9.95
CA ALA A 307 1.07 -22.23 9.60
C ALA A 307 2.53 -22.57 9.93
N GLU A 308 2.77 -23.19 11.10
CA GLU A 308 4.10 -23.63 11.48
C GLU A 308 4.62 -24.79 10.61
N HIS A 309 3.76 -25.75 10.26
CA HIS A 309 4.13 -26.80 9.32
C HIS A 309 4.54 -26.24 7.95
N ILE A 310 3.83 -25.22 7.45
CA ILE A 310 4.16 -24.56 6.19
C ILE A 310 5.55 -23.90 6.27
N LEU A 311 5.89 -23.26 7.38
CA LEU A 311 7.25 -22.75 7.62
C LEU A 311 8.29 -23.89 7.60
N SER A 312 8.02 -25.04 8.23
CA SER A 312 8.93 -26.19 8.18
C SER A 312 9.12 -26.75 6.76
N VAL A 313 8.09 -26.68 5.91
CA VAL A 313 8.20 -27.04 4.48
C VAL A 313 9.11 -26.06 3.74
N MET A 314 8.95 -24.75 3.98
CA MET A 314 9.84 -23.73 3.40
C MET A 314 11.29 -23.93 3.82
N GLU A 315 11.55 -24.13 5.11
CA GLU A 315 12.89 -24.38 5.65
C GLU A 315 13.53 -25.62 5.04
N ARG A 316 12.74 -26.69 4.83
CA ARG A 316 13.23 -27.91 4.17
C ARG A 316 13.60 -27.64 2.72
N ARG A 317 12.72 -27.01 1.93
CA ARG A 317 13.00 -26.70 0.52
C ARG A 317 14.21 -25.78 0.37
N TYR A 318 14.36 -24.79 1.26
CA TYR A 318 15.54 -23.94 1.30
C TYR A 318 16.83 -24.73 1.60
N ARG A 319 16.78 -25.65 2.58
CA ARG A 319 17.91 -26.54 2.90
C ARG A 319 18.27 -27.47 1.75
N ASP A 320 17.28 -27.90 0.97
CA ASP A 320 17.46 -28.72 -0.23
C ASP A 320 18.04 -27.92 -1.43
N GLY A 321 18.33 -26.63 -1.24
CA GLY A 321 19.01 -25.76 -2.21
C GLY A 321 18.08 -24.82 -2.98
N ASP A 322 16.79 -24.78 -2.66
CA ASP A 322 15.84 -23.90 -3.34
C ASP A 322 15.75 -22.52 -2.66
N ASN A 323 16.54 -21.58 -3.17
CA ASN A 323 16.62 -20.21 -2.64
C ASN A 323 15.29 -19.43 -2.69
N ASP A 324 14.34 -19.80 -3.56
CA ASP A 324 13.06 -19.10 -3.68
C ASP A 324 12.16 -19.32 -2.44
N PHE A 325 12.48 -20.32 -1.62
CA PHE A 325 11.74 -20.72 -0.42
C PHE A 325 12.37 -20.23 0.89
N LYS A 326 13.43 -19.42 0.82
CA LYS A 326 14.14 -18.88 1.98
C LYS A 326 13.17 -18.13 2.92
N PRO A 327 12.88 -18.63 4.13
CA PRO A 327 12.08 -17.90 5.09
C PRO A 327 12.74 -16.57 5.44
N ASN A 328 11.93 -15.53 5.64
CA ASN A 328 12.41 -14.21 6.04
C ASN A 328 11.69 -13.73 7.32
N THR A 329 12.05 -12.56 7.82
CA THR A 329 11.46 -11.96 9.03
C THR A 329 9.93 -11.90 8.97
N ARG A 330 9.34 -11.68 7.79
CA ARG A 330 7.88 -11.69 7.61
C ARG A 330 7.30 -13.10 7.76
N THR A 331 7.99 -14.13 7.27
CA THR A 331 7.58 -15.53 7.42
C THR A 331 7.46 -15.92 8.89
N PHE A 332 8.55 -15.78 9.65
CA PHE A 332 8.56 -16.09 11.09
C PHE A 332 7.52 -15.28 11.87
N THR A 333 7.44 -13.96 11.61
CA THR A 333 6.47 -13.08 12.28
C THR A 333 5.03 -13.50 11.97
N SER A 334 4.72 -13.96 10.75
CA SER A 334 3.37 -14.38 10.37
C SER A 334 2.95 -15.69 11.06
N VAL A 335 3.88 -16.62 11.29
CA VAL A 335 3.61 -17.85 12.06
C VAL A 335 3.44 -17.53 13.54
N ILE A 336 4.27 -16.65 14.11
CA ILE A 336 4.12 -16.18 15.49
C ILE A 336 2.75 -15.50 15.68
N ASP A 337 2.33 -14.67 14.72
CA ASP A 337 1.01 -14.03 14.74
C ASP A 337 -0.15 -15.05 14.62
N ALA A 338 0.04 -16.15 13.89
CA ALA A 338 -0.90 -17.27 13.85
C ALA A 338 -1.08 -17.90 15.24
N TRP A 339 0.04 -18.19 15.95
CA TRP A 339 -0.01 -18.66 17.33
C TRP A 339 -0.64 -17.63 18.28
N ALA A 340 -0.33 -16.34 18.11
CA ALA A 340 -0.89 -15.30 18.95
C ALA A 340 -2.43 -15.20 18.85
N LYS A 341 -2.99 -15.49 17.67
CA LYS A 341 -4.44 -15.45 17.42
C LYS A 341 -5.17 -16.76 17.71
N SER A 342 -4.47 -17.90 17.78
CA SER A 342 -5.12 -19.20 17.95
C SER A 342 -5.78 -19.35 19.31
N GLY A 343 -5.17 -18.80 20.36
CA GLY A 343 -5.59 -19.02 21.75
C GLY A 343 -5.50 -20.49 22.18
N GLU A 344 -4.70 -21.29 21.46
CA GLU A 344 -4.45 -22.70 21.75
C GLU A 344 -3.50 -22.87 22.96
N PRO A 345 -3.53 -24.03 23.63
CA PRO A 345 -2.59 -24.34 24.71
C PRO A 345 -1.14 -24.24 24.25
N GLY A 346 -0.29 -23.63 25.08
CA GLY A 346 1.13 -23.49 24.78
C GLY A 346 1.48 -22.45 23.71
N ALA A 347 0.52 -21.63 23.25
CA ALA A 347 0.75 -20.69 22.15
C ALA A 347 1.89 -19.70 22.41
N ALA A 348 2.05 -19.21 23.65
CA ALA A 348 3.13 -18.31 24.02
C ALA A 348 4.52 -18.99 23.93
N GLN A 349 4.61 -20.24 24.40
CA GLN A 349 5.82 -21.05 24.34
C GLN A 349 6.21 -21.38 22.90
N ARG A 350 5.21 -21.67 22.04
CA ARG A 350 5.44 -21.91 20.60
C ARG A 350 5.91 -20.64 19.90
N ALA A 351 5.28 -19.50 20.18
CA ALA A 351 5.71 -18.21 19.67
C ALA A 351 7.16 -17.86 20.06
N GLU A 352 7.53 -18.10 21.32
CA GLU A 352 8.90 -17.93 21.79
C GLU A 352 9.87 -18.89 21.10
N HIS A 353 9.52 -20.17 20.98
CA HIS A 353 10.37 -21.17 20.33
C HIS A 353 10.72 -20.76 18.89
N ILE A 354 9.73 -20.28 18.12
CA ILE A 354 9.94 -19.82 16.74
C ILE A 354 10.87 -18.61 16.71
N LEU A 355 10.71 -17.65 17.64
CA LEU A 355 11.62 -16.50 17.73
C LEU A 355 13.05 -16.93 18.09
N ASN A 356 13.23 -17.89 19.01
CA ASN A 356 14.55 -18.41 19.38
C ASN A 356 15.22 -19.14 18.21
N THR A 357 14.45 -19.90 17.42
CA THR A 357 14.93 -20.53 16.19
C THR A 357 15.38 -19.46 15.19
N MET A 358 14.57 -18.42 14.99
CA MET A 358 14.92 -17.29 14.11
C MET A 358 16.19 -16.55 14.58
N GLN A 359 16.36 -16.33 15.88
CA GLN A 359 17.58 -15.75 16.47
C GLN A 359 18.80 -16.63 16.20
N SER A 360 18.70 -17.94 16.45
CA SER A 360 19.79 -18.89 16.22
C SER A 360 20.21 -18.96 14.74
N LEU A 361 19.24 -18.90 13.84
CA LEU A 361 19.49 -18.83 12.40
C LEU A 361 20.18 -17.52 12.01
N TYR A 362 19.75 -16.38 12.57
CA TYR A 362 20.39 -15.09 12.33
C TYR A 362 21.83 -15.05 12.86
N GLU A 363 22.08 -15.56 14.07
CA GLU A 363 23.41 -15.61 14.68
C GLU A 363 24.38 -16.49 13.89
N SER A 364 23.91 -17.60 13.32
CA SER A 364 24.75 -18.52 12.54
C SER A 364 24.99 -18.07 11.10
N SER A 365 24.03 -17.39 10.47
CA SER A 365 24.13 -16.97 9.06
C SER A 365 24.53 -15.51 8.86
N ASN A 366 24.32 -14.66 9.86
CA ASN A 366 24.39 -13.19 9.79
C ASN A 366 23.58 -12.59 8.63
N ASP A 367 22.48 -13.24 8.27
CA ASP A 367 21.65 -12.88 7.14
C ASP A 367 20.60 -11.81 7.52
N PRO A 368 20.66 -10.60 6.92
CA PRO A 368 19.75 -9.52 7.29
C PRO A 368 18.27 -9.82 7.01
N ASP A 369 17.96 -10.74 6.10
CA ASP A 369 16.57 -11.08 5.72
C ASP A 369 15.81 -11.79 6.84
N ILE A 370 16.52 -12.45 7.75
CA ILE A 370 15.96 -13.17 8.90
C ILE A 370 16.25 -12.49 10.24
N ARG A 371 16.73 -11.24 10.22
CA ARG A 371 17.01 -10.49 11.45
C ARG A 371 15.70 -10.23 12.22
N PRO A 372 15.59 -10.66 13.48
CA PRO A 372 14.43 -10.32 14.32
C PRO A 372 14.32 -8.81 14.49
N ASN A 373 13.09 -8.30 14.53
CA ASN A 373 12.83 -6.88 14.72
C ASN A 373 11.77 -6.63 15.80
N VAL A 374 11.51 -5.36 16.09
CA VAL A 374 10.54 -4.94 17.11
C VAL A 374 9.15 -5.55 16.87
N HIS A 375 8.73 -5.69 15.60
CA HIS A 375 7.45 -6.31 15.26
C HIS A 375 7.41 -7.81 15.58
N THR A 376 8.49 -8.55 15.33
CA THR A 376 8.58 -9.98 15.68
C THR A 376 8.48 -10.19 17.18
N SER A 377 9.19 -9.40 17.98
CA SER A 377 9.11 -9.44 19.45
C SER A 377 7.72 -9.06 19.98
N ASN A 378 7.12 -8.02 19.39
CA ASN A 378 5.76 -7.61 19.69
C ASN A 378 4.74 -8.72 19.37
N ALA A 379 4.96 -9.51 18.31
CA ALA A 379 4.10 -10.64 17.97
C ALA A 379 4.16 -11.74 19.06
N VAL A 380 5.35 -12.06 19.60
CA VAL A 380 5.49 -13.01 20.72
C VAL A 380 4.81 -12.48 21.99
N MET A 381 5.05 -11.22 22.36
CA MET A 381 4.39 -10.60 23.52
C MET A 381 2.87 -10.51 23.35
N ASN A 382 2.37 -10.37 22.13
CA ASN A 382 0.93 -10.48 21.84
C ASN A 382 0.41 -11.89 22.10
N ALA A 383 1.15 -12.94 21.72
CA ALA A 383 0.77 -14.32 22.05
C ALA A 383 0.64 -14.53 23.57
N CYS A 384 1.54 -13.94 24.35
CA CYS A 384 1.43 -13.91 25.81
C CYS A 384 0.15 -13.16 26.25
N ALA A 385 -0.10 -11.96 25.73
CA ALA A 385 -1.26 -11.14 26.10
C ALA A 385 -2.61 -11.82 25.81
N PHE A 386 -2.67 -12.68 24.79
CA PHE A 386 -3.88 -13.42 24.38
C PHE A 386 -3.99 -14.82 24.99
N THR A 387 -3.11 -15.20 25.92
CA THR A 387 -3.19 -16.49 26.61
C THR A 387 -4.49 -16.62 27.40
N ARG A 388 -5.33 -17.58 27.02
CA ARG A 388 -6.64 -17.83 27.64
C ARG A 388 -6.58 -18.89 28.74
N ILE A 389 -5.65 -19.82 28.64
CA ILE A 389 -5.53 -20.98 29.53
C ILE A 389 -4.84 -20.54 30.82
N GLU A 390 -5.50 -20.78 31.96
CA GLU A 390 -4.99 -20.34 33.26
C GLU A 390 -3.64 -20.96 33.63
N GLN A 391 -3.45 -22.24 33.27
CA GLN A 391 -2.20 -22.98 33.50
C GLN A 391 -1.01 -22.36 32.76
N ASP A 392 -1.24 -21.74 31.60
CA ASP A 392 -0.19 -21.12 30.78
C ASP A 392 0.13 -19.68 31.20
N ARG A 393 -0.72 -19.02 31.99
CA ARG A 393 -0.56 -17.58 32.33
C ARG A 393 0.77 -17.25 33.02
N PRO A 394 1.27 -18.04 34.00
CA PRO A 394 2.55 -17.74 34.64
C PRO A 394 3.72 -17.79 33.66
N GLU A 395 3.75 -18.81 32.80
CA GLU A 395 4.81 -18.94 31.79
C GLU A 395 4.69 -17.85 30.73
N ALA A 396 3.49 -17.56 30.24
CA ALA A 396 3.26 -16.48 29.28
C ALA A 396 3.69 -15.10 29.83
N LEU A 397 3.49 -14.84 31.12
CA LEU A 397 3.96 -13.64 31.80
C LEU A 397 5.49 -13.59 31.82
N ALA A 398 6.15 -14.69 32.19
CA ALA A 398 7.61 -14.79 32.22
C ALA A 398 8.22 -14.59 30.83
N ILE A 399 7.64 -15.21 29.79
CA ILE A 399 8.07 -15.04 28.39
C ILE A 399 7.96 -13.58 27.97
N ALA A 400 6.84 -12.90 28.25
CA ALA A 400 6.64 -11.52 27.82
C ALA A 400 7.74 -10.58 28.35
N PHE A 401 8.11 -10.71 29.62
CA PHE A 401 9.18 -9.89 30.22
C PHE A 401 10.57 -10.31 29.72
N ARG A 402 10.81 -11.61 29.52
CA ARG A 402 12.07 -12.13 28.94
C ARG A 402 12.32 -11.54 27.54
N ILE A 403 11.29 -11.53 26.68
CA ILE A 403 11.37 -10.94 25.34
C ILE A 403 11.54 -9.43 25.39
N PHE A 404 10.89 -8.74 26.33
CA PHE A 404 11.06 -7.30 26.50
C PHE A 404 12.47 -6.93 26.96
N ASP A 405 13.06 -7.68 27.88
CA ASP A 405 14.42 -7.47 28.35
C ASP A 405 15.43 -7.75 27.23
N TRP A 406 15.24 -8.83 26.47
CA TRP A 406 16.02 -9.09 25.25
C TRP A 406 15.94 -7.94 24.25
N LEU A 407 14.72 -7.47 23.93
CA LEU A 407 14.48 -6.37 22.99
C LEU A 407 15.18 -5.09 23.46
N SER A 408 15.08 -4.78 24.76
CA SER A 408 15.67 -3.58 25.36
C SER A 408 17.20 -3.64 25.46
N SER A 409 17.80 -4.82 25.36
CA SER A 409 19.26 -5.01 25.37
C SER A 409 19.91 -4.87 23.98
N GLN A 410 19.11 -4.83 22.91
CA GLN A 410 19.62 -4.72 21.55
C GLN A 410 20.08 -3.29 21.26
N LYS A 411 21.21 -3.15 20.55
CA LYS A 411 21.82 -1.84 20.25
C LYS A 411 21.05 -1.02 19.21
N ASP A 412 20.41 -1.69 18.26
CA ASP A 412 19.74 -1.05 17.11
C ASP A 412 18.20 -1.25 17.12
N MET A 413 17.63 -1.68 18.24
CA MET A 413 16.20 -1.91 18.38
C MET A 413 15.70 -1.28 19.68
N ASP A 414 14.69 -0.42 19.56
CA ASP A 414 14.05 0.21 20.70
C ASP A 414 12.59 -0.23 20.82
N PRO A 415 12.10 -0.53 22.04
CA PRO A 415 10.67 -0.66 22.29
C PRO A 415 9.90 0.58 21.85
N ASP A 416 8.81 0.39 21.11
CA ASP A 416 7.94 1.48 20.64
C ASP A 416 6.68 1.62 21.49
N ALA A 417 5.83 2.61 21.17
CA ALA A 417 4.55 2.81 21.86
C ALA A 417 3.64 1.57 21.81
N TYR A 418 3.75 0.76 20.75
CA TYR A 418 2.97 -0.46 20.60
C TYR A 418 3.49 -1.54 21.56
N THR A 419 4.80 -1.70 21.71
CA THR A 419 5.43 -2.60 22.69
C THR A 419 4.91 -2.34 24.10
N PHE A 420 4.92 -1.09 24.57
CA PHE A 420 4.41 -0.75 25.90
C PHE A 420 2.90 -1.02 26.05
N THR A 421 2.12 -0.79 24.99
CA THR A 421 0.68 -1.11 24.98
C THR A 421 0.42 -2.61 25.12
N ILE A 422 1.26 -3.45 24.50
CA ILE A 422 1.17 -4.91 24.63
C ILE A 422 1.53 -5.34 26.06
N LEU A 423 2.64 -4.85 26.62
CA LEU A 423 3.05 -5.22 27.98
C LEU A 423 2.04 -4.79 29.06
N LEU A 424 1.41 -3.63 28.90
CA LEU A 424 0.29 -3.23 29.76
C LEU A 424 -0.91 -4.19 29.58
N SER A 425 -1.15 -4.68 28.36
CA SER A 425 -2.16 -5.72 28.11
C SER A 425 -1.79 -7.05 28.76
N VAL A 426 -0.53 -7.47 28.72
CA VAL A 426 -0.01 -8.65 29.42
C VAL A 426 -0.30 -8.53 30.93
N CYS A 427 0.06 -7.40 31.54
CA CYS A 427 -0.21 -7.16 32.97
C CYS A 427 -1.71 -7.17 33.28
N SER A 428 -2.52 -6.50 32.46
CA SER A 428 -3.97 -6.42 32.62
C SER A 428 -4.67 -7.77 32.46
N ASN A 429 -4.14 -8.68 31.64
CA ASN A 429 -4.79 -9.94 31.29
C ASN A 429 -4.28 -11.12 32.12
N LEU A 430 -2.98 -11.16 32.43
CA LEU A 430 -2.35 -12.33 33.03
C LEU A 430 -2.18 -12.23 34.55
N LEU A 431 -2.01 -11.03 35.12
CA LEU A 431 -1.89 -10.86 36.57
C LEU A 431 -3.25 -11.06 37.25
N PRO A 432 -3.31 -11.69 38.45
CA PRO A 432 -4.53 -11.79 39.25
C PRO A 432 -5.17 -10.41 39.46
N LYS A 433 -6.51 -10.33 39.45
CA LYS A 433 -7.21 -9.04 39.64
C LYS A 433 -7.21 -8.58 41.09
N GLU A 434 -7.04 -9.54 41.99
CA GLU A 434 -7.00 -9.39 43.43
C GLU A 434 -5.67 -8.77 43.88
N ASP A 435 -4.58 -9.06 43.16
CA ASP A 435 -3.25 -8.55 43.43
C ASP A 435 -3.04 -7.16 42.80
N ARG A 436 -3.67 -6.17 43.42
CA ARG A 436 -3.63 -4.76 42.96
C ARG A 436 -2.24 -4.17 43.07
N GLU A 437 -1.50 -4.50 44.13
CA GLU A 437 -0.16 -3.96 44.37
C GLU A 437 0.82 -4.40 43.27
N LEU A 438 0.81 -5.70 42.92
CA LEU A 438 1.67 -6.22 41.86
C LEU A 438 1.31 -5.63 40.49
N ARG A 439 0.01 -5.53 40.18
CA ARG A 439 -0.48 -4.89 38.94
C ARG A 439 -0.03 -3.45 38.83
N PHE A 440 -0.19 -2.67 39.90
CA PHE A 440 0.24 -1.27 39.93
C PHE A 440 1.75 -1.15 39.79
N ALA A 441 2.53 -1.98 40.49
CA ALA A 441 4.00 -1.95 40.42
C ALA A 441 4.52 -2.20 38.99
N HIS A 442 3.99 -3.21 38.30
CA HIS A 442 4.37 -3.48 36.90
C HIS A 442 3.89 -2.37 35.96
N ALA A 443 2.64 -1.92 36.08
CA ALA A 443 2.09 -0.87 35.23
C ALA A 443 2.87 0.45 35.38
N LYS A 444 3.21 0.82 36.62
CA LYS A 444 4.05 1.99 36.92
C LYS A 444 5.43 1.86 36.28
N SER A 445 6.12 0.74 36.50
CA SER A 445 7.46 0.51 35.94
C SER A 445 7.47 0.61 34.41
N LEU A 446 6.48 0.00 33.75
CA LEU A 446 6.34 0.07 32.29
C LEU A 446 6.02 1.49 31.81
N PHE A 447 5.14 2.20 32.52
CA PHE A 447 4.78 3.57 32.17
C PHE A 447 5.96 4.53 32.35
N ASP A 448 6.74 4.40 33.43
CA ASP A 448 7.95 5.19 33.67
C ASP A 448 8.98 4.97 32.54
N LYS A 449 9.19 3.71 32.13
CA LYS A 449 10.05 3.37 30.97
C LYS A 449 9.51 3.98 29.66
N CYS A 450 8.20 3.94 29.44
CA CYS A 450 7.55 4.54 28.27
C CYS A 450 7.73 6.07 28.23
N CYS A 451 7.56 6.73 29.38
CA CYS A 451 7.77 8.17 29.54
C CYS A 451 9.23 8.56 29.28
N ALA A 452 10.19 7.80 29.82
CA ALA A 452 11.61 8.02 29.62
C ALA A 452 12.04 7.82 28.15
N ALA A 453 11.43 6.85 27.47
CA ALA A 453 11.66 6.60 26.05
C ALA A 453 10.99 7.65 25.14
N GLY A 454 9.92 8.30 25.62
CA GLY A 454 9.21 9.34 24.88
C GLY A 454 8.12 8.83 23.95
N TYR A 455 7.55 7.66 24.23
CA TYR A 455 6.57 6.96 23.38
C TYR A 455 5.13 7.03 23.89
N VAL A 456 4.82 7.93 24.84
CA VAL A 456 3.46 8.07 25.37
C VAL A 456 2.54 8.58 24.27
N ASN A 457 1.50 7.81 23.95
CA ASN A 457 0.44 8.21 23.03
C ASN A 457 -0.94 7.88 23.63
N ASP A 458 -2.01 8.24 22.93
CA ASP A 458 -3.39 8.02 23.40
C ASP A 458 -3.71 6.52 23.65
N TYR A 459 -3.03 5.61 22.94
CA TYR A 459 -3.22 4.17 23.12
C TYR A 459 -2.57 3.67 24.43
N VAL A 460 -1.35 4.13 24.72
CA VAL A 460 -0.65 3.81 25.98
C VAL A 460 -1.46 4.32 27.17
N LEU A 461 -1.91 5.58 27.14
CA LEU A 461 -2.72 6.18 28.22
C LEU A 461 -4.03 5.41 28.44
N ARG A 462 -4.75 5.09 27.36
CA ARG A 462 -5.98 4.29 27.44
C ARG A 462 -5.72 2.91 28.03
N LYS A 463 -4.65 2.24 27.61
CA LYS A 463 -4.33 0.89 28.09
C LYS A 463 -3.87 0.90 29.55
N LEU A 464 -3.10 1.91 29.95
CA LEU A 464 -2.71 2.12 31.35
C LEU A 464 -3.95 2.23 32.24
N ARG A 465 -4.93 3.07 31.85
CA ARG A 465 -6.20 3.25 32.57
C ARG A 465 -7.01 1.95 32.73
N LEU A 466 -6.89 1.02 31.79
CA LEU A 466 -7.54 -0.31 31.89
C LEU A 466 -6.79 -1.27 32.81
N THR A 467 -5.52 -0.98 33.11
CA THR A 467 -4.64 -1.87 33.89
C THR A 467 -4.65 -1.55 35.38
N VAL A 468 -4.78 -0.28 35.73
CA VAL A 468 -4.77 0.25 37.11
C VAL A 468 -6.11 0.88 37.47
N THR A 469 -6.33 1.19 38.75
CA THR A 469 -7.52 1.93 39.21
C THR A 469 -7.49 3.41 38.78
N GLU A 470 -8.61 4.10 38.85
CA GLU A 470 -8.67 5.54 38.52
C GLU A 470 -7.75 6.38 39.41
N ASP A 471 -7.68 6.10 40.72
CA ASP A 471 -6.83 6.86 41.65
C ASP A 471 -5.34 6.65 41.35
N GLU A 472 -4.95 5.40 41.08
CA GLU A 472 -3.59 5.04 40.65
C GLU A 472 -3.26 5.69 39.30
N TYR A 473 -4.18 5.66 38.34
CA TYR A 473 -4.01 6.31 37.04
C TYR A 473 -3.77 7.81 37.19
N LEU A 474 -4.58 8.48 38.01
CA LEU A 474 -4.42 9.90 38.31
C LEU A 474 -3.09 10.19 38.99
N SER A 475 -2.60 9.29 39.85
CA SER A 475 -1.29 9.42 40.51
C SER A 475 -0.13 9.35 39.52
N LEU A 476 -0.24 8.55 38.46
CA LEU A 476 0.81 8.35 37.45
C LEU A 476 0.82 9.44 36.38
N VAL A 477 -0.36 9.82 35.89
CA VAL A 477 -0.49 10.78 34.78
C VAL A 477 -0.55 12.23 35.26
N GLY A 478 -0.98 12.45 36.50
CA GLY A 478 -1.05 13.80 37.10
C GLY A 478 -2.09 14.72 36.46
N TYR A 479 -3.02 14.19 35.65
CA TYR A 479 -4.02 14.96 34.92
C TYR A 479 -5.44 14.46 35.19
N ARG A 480 -6.34 15.36 35.63
CA ARG A 480 -7.74 15.03 35.99
C ARG A 480 -8.74 15.07 34.83
N GLY A 481 -8.35 15.60 33.67
CA GLY A 481 -9.20 15.68 32.47
C GLY A 481 -9.01 14.49 31.53
N GLU A 482 -9.52 14.60 30.29
CA GLU A 482 -9.23 13.62 29.24
C GLU A 482 -7.72 13.68 28.90
N ALA A 483 -6.98 12.65 29.32
CA ALA A 483 -5.55 12.53 29.10
C ALA A 483 -5.29 12.18 27.63
N LEU A 484 -5.05 13.23 26.83
CA LEU A 484 -4.59 13.13 25.45
C LEU A 484 -3.07 13.31 25.43
N ALA A 485 -2.40 12.64 24.50
CA ALA A 485 -0.97 12.79 24.27
C ALA A 485 -0.58 14.26 24.02
N SER A 486 -1.47 15.04 23.40
CA SER A 486 -1.27 16.49 23.20
C SER A 486 -1.11 17.29 24.50
N ASN A 487 -1.59 16.77 25.61
CA ASN A 487 -1.61 17.43 26.91
C ASN A 487 -0.52 16.89 27.86
N MET A 488 0.31 15.95 27.39
CA MET A 488 1.38 15.34 28.17
C MET A 488 2.69 16.15 28.03
N PRO A 489 3.64 16.01 28.98
CA PRO A 489 4.96 16.63 28.87
C PRO A 489 5.61 16.35 27.51
N PRO A 490 6.24 17.35 26.84
CA PRO A 490 6.88 17.14 25.54
C PRO A 490 7.93 16.02 25.53
N SER A 491 8.62 15.81 26.65
CA SER A 491 9.57 14.72 26.84
C SER A 491 8.93 13.33 26.74
N TRP A 492 7.68 13.18 27.15
CA TRP A 492 6.94 11.90 27.12
C TRP A 492 6.44 11.54 25.73
N VAL A 493 6.27 12.54 24.85
CA VAL A 493 5.64 12.39 23.53
C VAL A 493 6.61 12.63 22.36
N ARG A 494 7.89 12.88 22.65
CA ARG A 494 8.91 13.26 21.64
C ARG A 494 9.03 12.27 20.47
N ASN A 495 8.76 10.98 20.72
CA ASN A 495 8.83 9.91 19.73
C ASN A 495 7.42 9.37 19.36
N ALA A 496 6.36 9.95 19.91
CA ALA A 496 4.98 9.55 19.61
C ALA A 496 4.52 10.15 18.27
N ARG A 497 4.11 9.31 17.33
CA ARG A 497 3.49 9.78 16.07
C ARG A 497 2.11 10.34 16.37
N PHE A 498 1.92 11.65 16.20
CA PHE A 498 0.59 12.27 16.24
C PHE A 498 -0.17 11.94 14.95
N ASN A 499 -1.31 11.27 15.08
CA ASN A 499 -2.18 11.00 13.94
C ASN A 499 -2.84 12.33 13.52
N GLN A 500 -2.28 13.02 12.52
CA GLN A 500 -2.92 14.19 11.89
C GLN A 500 -4.14 13.74 11.05
N LYS A 501 -5.18 13.23 11.70
CA LYS A 501 -6.53 13.11 11.13
C LYS A 501 -7.50 13.74 12.13
N GLY A 502 -7.64 15.07 12.08
CA GLY A 502 -8.59 15.75 12.97
C GLY A 502 -8.54 17.27 13.04
N LYS A 503 -7.68 17.98 12.30
CA LYS A 503 -7.69 19.44 12.24
C LYS A 503 -7.46 19.98 10.82
N GLN A 504 -8.48 19.87 9.97
CA GLN A 504 -8.78 20.94 9.01
C GLN A 504 -10.11 21.55 9.44
N GLY A 505 -10.04 22.84 9.75
CA GLY A 505 -11.06 23.58 10.46
C GLY A 505 -12.38 23.66 9.70
N ARG A 506 -13.47 23.43 10.44
CA ARG A 506 -14.68 24.23 10.27
C ARG A 506 -14.34 25.68 10.66
N GLY A 507 -13.79 26.42 9.71
CA GLY A 507 -13.78 27.88 9.73
C GLY A 507 -15.22 28.37 9.53
N GLY A 508 -15.66 29.25 10.42
CA GLY A 508 -17.05 29.67 10.56
C GLY A 508 -17.65 30.39 9.36
N GLY A 509 -18.92 30.13 9.15
CA GLY A 509 -19.87 31.03 8.49
C GLY A 509 -21.10 31.11 9.39
N GLY A 510 -21.23 32.21 10.12
CA GLY A 510 -22.40 32.50 10.95
C GLY A 510 -23.59 32.99 10.11
N GLY A 511 -24.79 32.78 10.65
CA GLY A 511 -26.08 33.23 10.13
C GLY A 511 -26.95 32.03 9.74
N GLY A 512 -28.11 31.76 10.32
CA GLY A 512 -28.94 32.45 11.30
C GLY A 512 -30.33 31.80 11.22
N GLY A 513 -30.98 31.59 12.37
CA GLY A 513 -32.44 31.41 12.46
C GLY A 513 -32.99 29.98 12.41
N GLY A 514 -33.91 29.68 13.34
CA GLY A 514 -34.97 28.70 13.14
C GLY A 514 -34.98 27.53 14.13
N GLY A 515 -35.71 27.69 15.24
CA GLY A 515 -35.92 26.65 16.25
C GLY A 515 -36.69 25.42 15.74
N GLY A 516 -36.54 24.31 16.46
CA GLY A 516 -37.24 23.07 16.15
C GLY A 516 -36.97 21.96 17.16
N ARG A 517 -37.56 22.08 18.34
CA ARG A 517 -37.59 21.12 19.44
C ARG A 517 -38.40 19.88 19.02
N TRP A 518 -37.80 18.70 18.83
CA TRP A 518 -38.56 17.44 18.67
C TRP A 518 -38.02 16.28 19.51
N ASN A 519 -39.00 15.62 20.13
CA ASN A 519 -38.93 14.69 21.24
C ASN A 519 -38.43 13.31 20.87
N ARG A 520 -37.81 12.66 21.87
CA ARG A 520 -37.64 11.20 21.99
C ARG A 520 -38.99 10.48 21.83
N ARG A 521 -39.04 9.41 21.04
CA ARG A 521 -39.88 8.25 21.35
C ARG A 521 -39.17 6.94 21.01
N ARG A 522 -39.26 6.03 21.99
CA ARG A 522 -38.90 4.62 21.99
C ARG A 522 -39.95 3.80 21.23
N GLY A 523 -39.52 2.65 20.71
CA GLY A 523 -40.31 1.44 20.38
C GLY A 523 -39.32 0.44 19.82
N VAL A 524 -38.87 -0.60 20.54
CA VAL A 524 -39.58 -1.87 20.83
C VAL A 524 -40.30 -2.40 19.60
N ARG A 525 -39.59 -3.17 18.78
CA ARG A 525 -39.76 -4.63 18.66
C ARG A 525 -38.51 -5.24 18.07
#